data_AF-A0A9W6H6Q5-F1
#
_entry.id   AF-A0A9W6H6Q5-F1
#
_cell.length_a   1.000
_cell.length_b   1.000
_cell.length_c   1.000
_cell.angle_alpha   90.00
_cell.angle_beta   90.00
_cell.angle_gamma   90.00
#
_symmetry.space_group_name_H-M   'P 1'
#
loop_
_entity.id
_entity.type
_entity.pdbx_description
1 polymer ?
#
loop_
_entity_poly.entity_id
_entity_poly.type
_entity_poly.pdbx_seq_one_letter_code
_entity_poly.pdbx_strand_id
1 'polypeptide(L)'
;MTVTATATATVTATPAPVAASPDDAMTPLAAWTACAVLGAHEYLAQAPSTELRPYNAAQPPTKNPDGSYQAIVGMTLPPGTHEGVGNVIAVCTIGGTLGTPTLIDFTLKDI
;
A
#
# COMPACT_ATOMS: atom_id res chain seq x y z
N MET A 1 -26.98 -51.10 -34.75
CA MET A 1 -27.39 -50.25 -33.62
C MET A 1 -26.17 -49.46 -33.18
N THR A 2 -26.18 -48.14 -33.38
CA THR A 2 -25.02 -47.29 -33.07
C THR A 2 -25.36 -46.50 -31.81
N VAL A 3 -24.61 -46.73 -30.73
CA VAL A 3 -24.82 -46.07 -29.44
C VAL A 3 -23.94 -44.82 -29.41
N THR A 4 -24.56 -43.65 -29.54
CA THR A 4 -23.86 -42.36 -29.44
C THR A 4 -23.64 -42.04 -27.96
N ALA A 5 -22.39 -42.10 -27.49
CA ALA A 5 -22.02 -41.70 -26.15
C ALA A 5 -22.02 -40.16 -26.04
N THR A 6 -22.92 -39.60 -25.24
CA THR A 6 -22.96 -38.18 -24.92
C THR A 6 -21.84 -37.87 -23.92
N ALA A 7 -20.78 -37.19 -24.38
CA ALA A 7 -19.72 -36.70 -23.50
C ALA A 7 -20.22 -35.49 -22.69
N THR A 8 -20.37 -35.64 -21.38
CA THR A 8 -20.67 -34.54 -20.46
C THR A 8 -19.40 -33.71 -20.25
N ALA A 9 -19.36 -32.50 -20.82
CA ALA A 9 -18.29 -31.55 -20.56
C ALA A 9 -18.35 -31.10 -19.10
N THR A 10 -17.31 -31.41 -18.32
CA THR A 10 -17.18 -30.91 -16.94
C THR A 10 -16.65 -29.48 -17.02
N VAL A 11 -17.53 -28.50 -16.86
CA VAL A 11 -17.13 -27.09 -16.73
C VAL A 11 -16.40 -26.94 -15.40
N THR A 12 -15.08 -26.75 -15.45
CA THR A 12 -14.30 -26.38 -14.27
C THR A 12 -14.67 -24.93 -13.94
N ALA A 13 -15.51 -24.73 -12.92
CA ALA A 13 -15.81 -23.41 -12.41
C ALA A 13 -14.49 -22.78 -11.92
N THR A 14 -14.12 -21.63 -12.50
CA THR A 14 -13.04 -20.80 -11.95
C THR A 14 -13.47 -20.37 -10.55
N PRO A 15 -12.67 -20.60 -9.49
CA PRO A 15 -13.02 -20.09 -8.17
C PRO A 15 -13.15 -18.57 -8.27
N ALA A 16 -14.29 -18.04 -7.81
CA ALA A 16 -14.49 -16.60 -7.69
C ALA A 16 -13.39 -16.03 -6.79
N PRO A 17 -12.86 -14.82 -7.09
CA PRO A 17 -11.88 -14.19 -6.23
C PRO A 17 -12.48 -14.05 -4.82
N VAL A 18 -11.82 -14.67 -3.84
CA VAL A 18 -12.18 -14.53 -2.43
C VAL A 18 -12.00 -13.07 -2.07
N ALA A 19 -13.05 -12.46 -1.51
CA ALA A 19 -12.97 -11.08 -1.04
C ALA A 19 -11.91 -11.00 0.07
N ALA A 20 -11.10 -9.95 0.06
CA ALA A 20 -10.06 -9.76 1.06
C ALA A 20 -10.68 -9.67 2.46
N SER A 21 -10.17 -10.48 3.38
CA SER A 21 -10.55 -10.53 4.78
C SER A 21 -9.66 -9.59 5.60
N PRO A 22 -10.15 -9.00 6.70
CA PRO A 22 -9.36 -8.11 7.56
C PRO A 22 -8.17 -8.82 8.23
N ASP A 23 -8.23 -10.15 8.37
CA ASP A 23 -7.15 -10.98 8.88
C ASP A 23 -6.12 -11.37 7.80
N ASP A 24 -6.35 -10.99 6.54
CA ASP A 24 -5.41 -11.29 5.46
C ASP A 24 -4.06 -10.60 5.70
N ALA A 25 -3.02 -11.25 5.19
CA ALA A 25 -1.69 -10.69 5.17
C ALA A 25 -1.70 -9.32 4.49
N MET A 26 -0.95 -8.39 5.06
CA MET A 26 -0.83 -7.06 4.51
C MET A 26 -0.33 -7.09 3.06
N THR A 27 -0.91 -6.26 2.21
CA THR A 27 -0.46 -6.07 0.83
C THR A 27 0.44 -4.84 0.73
N PRO A 28 1.32 -4.74 -0.29
CA PRO A 28 2.14 -3.55 -0.51
C PRO A 28 1.28 -2.28 -0.66
N LEU A 29 0.15 -2.37 -1.36
CA LEU A 29 -0.76 -1.23 -1.52
C LEU A 29 -1.38 -0.82 -0.18
N ALA A 30 -1.79 -1.77 0.65
CA ALA A 30 -2.34 -1.48 1.97
C ALA A 30 -1.29 -0.87 2.90
N ALA A 31 -0.05 -1.37 2.87
CA ALA A 31 1.06 -0.79 3.62
C ALA A 31 1.35 0.66 3.17
N TRP A 32 1.37 0.92 1.86
CA TRP A 32 1.54 2.27 1.35
C TRP A 32 0.39 3.19 1.78
N THR A 33 -0.85 2.71 1.69
CA THR A 33 -2.04 3.46 2.08
C THR A 33 -2.01 3.76 3.59
N ALA A 34 -1.63 2.79 4.41
CA ALA A 34 -1.45 2.98 5.85
C ALA A 34 -0.34 4.00 6.16
N CYS A 35 0.79 3.96 5.45
CA CYS A 35 1.84 4.97 5.60
C CYS A 35 1.37 6.37 5.16
N ALA A 36 0.61 6.47 4.07
CA ALA A 36 0.06 7.73 3.60
C ALA A 36 -0.98 8.29 4.58
N VAL A 37 -1.83 7.44 5.16
CA VAL A 37 -2.85 7.89 6.13
C VAL A 37 -2.26 8.20 7.49
N LEU A 38 -1.35 7.37 8.02
CA LEU A 38 -0.81 7.53 9.38
C LEU A 38 0.42 8.44 9.39
N GLY A 39 1.37 8.22 8.49
CA GLY A 39 2.63 8.95 8.42
C GLY A 39 2.48 10.33 7.79
N ALA A 40 1.71 10.46 6.70
CA ALA A 40 1.48 11.78 6.12
C ALA A 40 0.54 12.64 6.97
N HIS A 41 -0.31 12.08 7.85
CA HIS A 41 -1.16 12.90 8.72
C HIS A 41 -0.34 13.82 9.63
N GLU A 42 0.74 13.31 10.21
CA GLU A 42 1.64 14.07 11.08
C GLU A 42 2.31 15.24 10.34
N TYR A 43 2.68 15.00 9.07
CA TYR A 43 3.32 16.02 8.24
C TYR A 43 2.33 17.01 7.62
N LEU A 44 1.20 16.53 7.10
CA LEU A 44 0.12 17.35 6.54
C LEU A 44 -0.55 18.24 7.60
N ALA A 45 -0.55 17.81 8.87
CA ALA A 45 -1.00 18.66 9.97
C ALA A 45 -0.10 19.92 10.13
N GLN A 46 1.18 19.82 9.77
CA GLN A 46 2.15 20.92 9.85
C GLN A 46 2.26 21.70 8.53
N ALA A 47 2.08 21.00 7.39
CA ALA A 47 2.18 21.56 6.05
C ALA A 47 0.98 21.12 5.18
N PRO A 48 -0.22 21.71 5.40
CA PRO A 48 -1.47 21.25 4.78
C PRO A 48 -1.55 21.48 3.27
N SER A 49 -0.66 22.31 2.72
CA SER A 49 -0.54 22.57 1.28
C SER A 49 0.29 21.51 0.54
N THR A 50 0.85 20.54 1.26
CA THR A 50 1.67 19.47 0.70
C THR A 50 0.80 18.44 -0.03
N GLU A 51 1.22 18.03 -1.22
CA GLU A 51 0.50 17.01 -2.01
C GLU A 51 1.18 15.65 -1.87
N LEU A 52 0.39 14.61 -1.57
CA LEU A 52 0.88 13.24 -1.57
C LEU A 52 1.10 12.75 -3.01
N ARG A 53 2.29 12.23 -3.29
CA ARG A 53 2.58 11.56 -4.55
C ARG A 53 1.75 10.27 -4.62
N PRO A 54 1.17 9.92 -5.78
CA PRO A 54 0.38 8.71 -5.92
C PRO A 54 1.23 7.44 -5.74
N TYR A 55 0.58 6.34 -5.38
CA TYR A 55 1.21 5.02 -5.30
C TYR A 55 1.84 4.64 -6.64
N ASN A 56 3.13 4.28 -6.61
CA ASN A 56 3.86 3.80 -7.77
C ASN A 56 4.05 2.28 -7.70
N ALA A 57 3.28 1.52 -8.49
CA ALA A 57 3.39 0.06 -8.54
C ALA A 57 4.76 -0.43 -9.07
N ALA A 58 5.52 0.40 -9.79
CA ALA A 58 6.88 0.07 -10.23
C ALA A 58 7.91 0.15 -9.10
N GLN A 59 7.55 0.78 -7.97
CA GLN A 59 8.37 0.89 -6.76
C GLN A 59 7.51 0.52 -5.54
N PRO A 60 7.08 -0.74 -5.43
CA PRO A 60 6.21 -1.17 -4.34
C PRO A 60 6.96 -1.13 -3.00
N PRO A 61 6.25 -0.99 -1.87
CA PRO A 61 6.81 -1.20 -0.54
C PRO A 61 7.57 -2.51 -0.43
N THR A 62 8.72 -2.45 0.23
CA THR A 62 9.58 -3.62 0.43
C THR A 62 9.06 -4.42 1.61
N LYS A 63 8.86 -5.73 1.44
CA LYS A 63 8.47 -6.61 2.54
C LYS A 63 9.70 -6.99 3.37
N ASN A 64 9.65 -6.78 4.67
CA ASN A 64 10.67 -7.16 5.62
C ASN A 64 10.54 -8.65 6.03
N PRO A 65 11.61 -9.27 6.56
CA PRO A 65 11.61 -10.68 6.98
C PRO A 65 10.62 -11.00 8.12
N ASP A 66 10.31 -10.02 8.97
CA ASP A 66 9.34 -10.12 10.07
C ASP A 66 7.87 -10.06 9.60
N GLY A 67 7.65 -9.86 8.29
CA GLY A 67 6.33 -9.75 7.69
C GLY A 67 5.80 -8.32 7.60
N SER A 68 6.50 -7.33 8.16
CA SER A 68 6.17 -5.91 8.00
C SER A 68 6.54 -5.40 6.60
N TYR A 69 6.07 -4.22 6.25
CA TYR A 69 6.37 -3.54 5.00
C TYR A 69 7.03 -2.19 5.26
N GLN A 70 8.15 -1.94 4.61
CA GLN A 70 8.73 -0.61 4.50
C GLN A 70 8.10 0.10 3.30
N ALA A 71 7.25 1.08 3.57
CA ALA A 71 6.58 1.91 2.58
C ALA A 71 7.23 3.31 2.53
N ILE A 72 7.38 3.84 1.32
CA ILE A 72 7.88 5.20 1.10
C ILE A 72 6.76 5.99 0.43
N VAL A 73 6.38 7.10 1.06
CA VAL A 73 5.38 8.04 0.55
C VAL A 73 6.07 9.35 0.26
N GLY A 74 6.04 9.77 -1.00
CA GLY A 74 6.58 11.06 -1.39
C GLY A 74 5.54 12.17 -1.20
N MET A 75 6.02 13.34 -0.84
CA MET A 75 5.23 14.52 -0.56
C MET A 75 5.86 15.71 -1.27
N THR A 76 5.09 16.37 -2.12
CA THR A 76 5.52 17.57 -2.86
C THR A 76 5.11 18.79 -2.05
N LEU A 77 6.07 19.63 -1.69
CA LEU A 77 5.77 20.90 -1.02
C LEU A 77 5.53 21.98 -2.08
N PRO A 78 4.56 22.88 -1.87
CA PRO A 78 4.46 24.07 -2.69
C PRO A 78 5.70 24.95 -2.52
N PRO A 79 6.13 25.64 -3.59
CA PRO A 79 7.24 26.56 -3.52
C PRO A 79 7.00 27.62 -2.43
N GLY A 80 8.00 27.83 -1.56
CA GLY A 80 7.94 28.82 -0.48
C GLY A 80 7.42 28.31 0.87
N THR A 81 7.04 27.03 0.97
CA THR A 81 6.61 26.43 2.26
C THR A 81 7.79 26.24 3.21
N HIS A 82 8.95 25.85 2.70
CA HIS A 82 10.22 25.79 3.42
C HIS A 82 11.36 26.22 2.49
N GLU A 83 12.23 27.12 2.96
CA GLU A 83 13.36 27.61 2.16
C GLU A 83 14.37 26.47 1.95
N GLY A 84 14.55 26.05 0.70
CA GLY A 84 15.49 24.98 0.33
C GLY A 84 14.95 23.56 0.29
N VAL A 85 13.69 23.34 0.68
CA VAL A 85 13.03 22.01 0.67
C VAL A 85 12.01 21.95 -0.46
N GLY A 86 12.27 21.12 -1.47
CA GLY A 86 11.37 20.92 -2.61
C GLY A 86 10.45 19.70 -2.45
N ASN A 87 10.95 18.64 -1.83
CA ASN A 87 10.24 17.37 -1.67
C ASN A 87 10.60 16.72 -0.33
N VAL A 88 9.61 16.09 0.30
CA VAL A 88 9.83 15.30 1.53
C VAL A 88 9.36 13.88 1.26
N ILE A 89 10.05 12.90 1.81
CA ILE A 89 9.59 11.52 1.86
C ILE A 89 9.29 11.12 3.30
N ALA A 90 8.17 10.44 3.49
CA ALA A 90 7.85 9.67 4.68
C ALA A 90 8.25 8.22 4.43
N VAL A 91 9.14 7.69 5.27
CA VAL A 91 9.49 6.27 5.30
C VAL A 91 8.79 5.67 6.51
N CYS A 92 7.86 4.75 6.27
CA CYS A 92 7.12 4.06 7.32
C CYS A 92 7.43 2.58 7.32
N THR A 93 7.52 1.99 8.51
CA THR A 93 7.44 0.55 8.70
C THR A 93 6.04 0.20 9.20
N ILE A 94 5.29 -0.58 8.42
CA ILE A 94 3.91 -0.97 8.72
C ILE A 94 3.85 -2.48 8.97
N GLY A 95 3.33 -2.89 10.12
CA GLY A 95 3.03 -4.29 10.44
C GLY A 95 1.54 -4.54 10.66
N GLY A 96 1.21 -5.75 11.11
CA GLY A 96 -0.17 -6.16 11.37
C GLY A 96 -0.84 -6.81 10.16
N THR A 97 -2.18 -6.73 10.12
CA THR A 97 -3.01 -7.34 9.07
C THR A 97 -3.61 -6.28 8.14
N LEU A 98 -4.25 -6.71 7.06
CA LEU A 98 -4.95 -5.82 6.13
C LEU A 98 -6.00 -4.92 6.83
N GLY A 99 -6.75 -5.47 7.80
CA GLY A 99 -7.79 -4.74 8.54
C GLY A 99 -7.27 -3.96 9.74
N THR A 100 -6.07 -4.28 10.24
CA THR A 100 -5.47 -3.63 11.41
C THR A 100 -4.00 -3.24 11.14
N PRO A 101 -3.74 -2.35 10.16
CA PRO A 101 -2.39 -1.90 9.90
C PRO A 101 -1.86 -1.07 11.08
N THR A 102 -0.63 -1.36 11.49
CA THR A 102 0.03 -0.70 12.61
C THR A 102 1.30 -0.01 12.13
N LEU A 103 1.43 1.30 12.39
CA LEU A 103 2.67 2.03 12.18
C LEU A 103 3.66 1.65 13.30
N ILE A 104 4.73 0.95 12.92
CA ILE A 104 5.79 0.52 13.85
C ILE A 104 6.84 1.61 13.98
N ASP A 105 7.25 2.18 12.84
CA ASP A 105 8.28 3.20 12.76
C ASP A 105 7.96 4.22 11.67
N PHE A 106 8.39 5.47 11.90
CA PHE A 106 8.15 6.58 11.01
C PHE A 106 9.33 7.54 11.01
N THR A 107 9.83 7.84 9.81
CA THR A 107 10.90 8.82 9.61
C THR A 107 10.55 9.74 8.44
N LEU A 108 10.76 11.05 8.61
CA LEU A 108 10.69 12.03 7.55
C LEU A 108 12.08 12.39 7.05
N LYS A 109 12.22 12.56 5.74
CA LYS A 109 13.47 12.96 5.12
C LYS A 109 13.23 13.96 3.99
N ASP A 110 13.99 15.05 4.03
CA ASP A 110 14.08 16.02 2.95
C ASP A 110 14.91 15.46 1.78
N ILE A 111 14.48 15.69 0.54
CA ILE A 111 15.12 15.19 -0.69
C ILE A 111 15.13 16.19 -1.85
#